data_AF-C7TRT0-F1
#
_entry.id   AF-C7TRT0-F1
#
_cell.length_a   1.000
_cell.length_b   1.000
_cell.length_c   1.000
_cell.angle_alpha   90.00
_cell.angle_beta   90.00
_cell.angle_gamma   90.00
#
_symmetry.space_group_name_H-M   'P 1'
#
loop_
_entity.id
_entity.type
_entity.pdbx_description
1 polymer ?
#
loop_
_entity_poly.entity_id
_entity_poly.type
_entity_poly.pdbx_seq_one_letter_code
_entity_poly.pdbx_strand_id
1 'polypeptide(L)' 'MHECMIVFFIFAVVSIYYADAEPCLYLGQHCNALATKKCCPPFTCKFVNQREGICVREDPGV' A
#
# COMPACT_ATOMS: atom_id res chain seq x y z
N MET A 1 7.43 -21.05 -31.83
CA MET A 1 6.37 -21.28 -30.81
C MET A 1 6.87 -21.24 -29.36
N HIS A 2 8.18 -21.36 -29.08
CA HIS A 2 8.73 -21.29 -27.72
C HIS A 2 8.85 -19.84 -27.19
N GLU A 3 9.09 -18.89 -28.09
CA GLU A 3 9.35 -17.48 -27.76
C GLU A 3 8.13 -16.79 -27.14
N CYS A 4 6.91 -17.13 -27.58
CA CYS A 4 5.67 -16.60 -26.98
C CYS A 4 5.43 -17.11 -25.55
N MET A 5 5.87 -18.34 -25.24
CA MET A 5 5.69 -18.93 -23.91
C MET A 5 6.54 -18.21 -22.85
N ILE A 6 7.76 -17.79 -23.25
CA ILE A 6 8.68 -17.05 -22.38
C ILE A 6 8.12 -15.66 -22.06
N VAL A 7 7.62 -14.93 -23.07
CA VAL A 7 7.03 -13.59 -22.87
C VAL A 7 5.82 -13.65 -21.93
N PHE A 8 4.97 -14.68 -22.08
CA PHE A 8 3.81 -14.88 -21.22
C PHE A 8 4.22 -15.17 -19.76
N PHE A 9 5.25 -15.99 -19.57
CA PHE A 9 5.81 -16.28 -18.25
C PHE A 9 6.38 -15.03 -17.56
N ILE A 10 7.15 -14.22 -18.29
CA ILE A 10 7.72 -12.98 -17.75
C ILE A 10 6.59 -12.01 -17.35
N PHE A 11 5.57 -11.85 -18.19
CA PHE A 11 4.44 -10.97 -17.91
C PHE A 11 3.65 -11.42 -16.67
N ALA A 12 3.42 -12.73 -16.53
CA ALA A 12 2.75 -13.31 -15.37
C ALA A 12 3.56 -13.10 -14.08
N VAL A 13 4.87 -13.36 -14.10
CA VAL A 13 5.75 -13.17 -12.94
C VAL A 13 5.81 -11.70 -12.53
N VAL A 14 5.95 -10.77 -13.48
CA VAL A 14 5.95 -9.32 -13.21
C VAL A 14 4.61 -8.89 -12.58
N SER A 15 3.49 -9.39 -13.10
CA SER A 15 2.16 -9.07 -12.58
C SER A 15 1.96 -9.55 -11.14
N ILE A 16 2.47 -10.75 -10.82
CA ILE A 16 2.43 -11.31 -9.45
C ILE A 16 3.33 -10.49 -8.51
N TYR A 17 4.56 -10.16 -8.92
CA TYR A 17 5.45 -9.31 -8.14
C TYR A 17 4.86 -7.92 -7.88
N TYR A 18 4.15 -7.35 -8.85
CA TYR A 18 3.52 -6.03 -8.69
C TYR A 18 2.25 -6.09 -7.82
N ALA A 19 1.57 -7.24 -7.77
CA ALA A 19 0.43 -7.45 -6.88
C ALA A 19 0.84 -7.62 -5.40
N ASP A 20 2.04 -8.15 -5.16
CA ASP A 20 2.59 -8.37 -3.79
C ASP A 20 3.19 -7.10 -3.16
N ALA A 21 3.54 -6.10 -3.98
CA ALA A 21 3.92 -4.79 -3.49
C ALA A 21 2.66 -4.05 -3.01
N GLU A 22 2.10 -4.45 -1.87
CA GLU A 22 1.04 -3.71 -1.18
C GLU A 22 1.54 -2.28 -0.94
N PRO A 23 1.07 -1.27 -1.70
CA PRO A 23 1.56 0.08 -1.50
C PRO A 23 0.97 0.56 -0.17
N CYS A 24 1.84 0.76 0.82
CA CYS A 24 1.45 1.41 2.06
C CYS A 24 1.05 2.88 1.78
N LEU A 25 0.24 3.44 2.67
CA LEU A 25 -0.32 4.78 2.51
C LEU A 25 0.68 5.86 2.99
N TYR A 26 0.86 6.92 2.20
CA TYR A 26 1.75 8.04 2.49
C TYR A 26 1.02 9.20 3.18
N LEU A 27 1.79 10.20 3.65
CA LEU A 27 1.27 11.40 4.33
C LEU A 27 0.08 12.04 3.58
N GLY A 28 -1.00 12.31 4.30
CA GLY A 28 -2.22 12.91 3.77
C GLY A 28 -3.16 11.95 3.02
N GLN A 29 -2.76 10.70 2.81
CA GLN A 29 -3.68 9.69 2.24
C GLN A 29 -4.68 9.21 3.29
N HIS A 30 -5.89 8.90 2.83
CA HIS A 30 -6.95 8.37 3.69
C HIS A 30 -6.64 6.93 4.07
N CYS A 31 -6.70 6.67 5.37
CA CYS A 31 -6.60 5.34 5.97
C CYS A 31 -7.95 5.00 6.62
N ASN A 32 -8.32 3.73 6.61
CA ASN A 32 -9.57 3.24 7.21
C ASN A 32 -9.24 2.04 8.10
N ALA A 33 -9.98 1.86 9.19
CA ALA A 33 -9.81 0.73 10.11
C ALA A 33 -10.01 -0.63 9.42
N LEU A 34 -10.74 -0.64 8.29
CA LEU A 34 -11.01 -1.81 7.46
C LEU A 34 -10.06 -1.93 6.25
N ALA A 35 -9.17 -0.97 6.03
CA ALA A 35 -8.28 -1.01 4.87
C ALA A 35 -7.17 -2.04 5.08
N THR A 36 -6.95 -2.90 4.08
CA THR A 36 -5.81 -3.82 4.00
C THR A 36 -4.47 -3.05 4.00
N LYS A 37 -4.48 -1.82 3.47
CA LYS A 37 -3.29 -0.94 3.38
C LYS A 37 -3.12 -0.11 4.65
N LYS A 38 -1.97 -0.28 5.32
CA LYS A 38 -1.54 0.53 6.46
C LYS A 38 -0.72 1.74 6.02
N CYS A 39 -0.64 2.78 6.85
CA CYS A 39 0.29 3.88 6.62
C CYS A 39 1.73 3.38 6.67
N CYS A 40 2.59 3.88 5.77
CA CYS A 40 4.02 3.58 5.82
C CYS A 40 4.64 4.22 7.07
N PRO A 41 5.58 3.57 7.77
CA PRO A 41 6.38 4.25 8.79
C PRO A 41 7.17 5.42 8.15
N PRO A 42 7.33 6.58 8.82
CA PRO A 42 6.97 6.91 10.20
C PRO A 42 5.57 7.55 10.35
N PHE A 43 4.66 7.30 9.40
CA PHE A 43 3.31 7.84 9.43
C PHE A 43 2.36 6.90 10.16
N THR A 44 1.46 7.48 10.96
CA THR A 44 0.42 6.76 11.68
C THR A 44 -0.96 7.19 11.19
N CYS A 45 -1.94 6.28 11.25
CA CYS A 45 -3.30 6.59 10.84
C CYS A 45 -4.01 7.36 11.96
N LYS A 46 -4.26 8.65 11.75
CA LYS A 46 -5.05 9.47 12.67
C LYS A 46 -6.51 9.46 12.22
N PHE A 47 -7.34 8.73 12.96
CA PHE A 47 -8.77 8.64 12.74
C PHE A 47 -9.46 9.99 13.01
N VAL A 48 -10.10 10.55 11.99
CA VAL A 48 -11.02 11.69 12.13
C VAL A 48 -12.42 11.23 12.51
N ASN A 49 -12.76 9.96 12.23
CA ASN A 49 -14.01 9.32 12.59
C ASN A 49 -13.78 7.82 12.87
N GLN A 50 -14.78 7.10 13.39
CA GLN A 50 -14.67 5.68 13.78
C GLN A 50 -14.20 4.72 12.66
N ARG A 51 -14.33 5.12 11.39
CA ARG A 51 -13.92 4.33 10.23
C ARG A 51 -12.93 5.04 9.32
N GLU A 52 -12.79 6.35 9.41
CA GLU A 52 -11.98 7.11 8.45
C GLU A 52 -10.94 7.95 9.18
N GLY A 53 -9.73 7.93 8.65
CA GLY A 53 -8.57 8.65 9.14
C GLY A 53 -7.68 9.10 7.99
N ILE A 54 -6.62 9.80 8.35
CA ILE A 54 -5.57 10.24 7.44
C ILE A 54 -4.20 9.83 7.98
N CYS A 55 -3.28 9.45 7.11
CA CYS A 55 -1.90 9.19 7.50
C CYS A 55 -1.21 10.52 7.83
N VAL A 56 -0.78 10.67 9.08
CA VAL A 56 -0.06 11.85 9.57
C VAL A 56 1.32 11.43 10.07
N ARG A 57 2.29 12.34 10.14
CA ARG A 57 3.52 12.03 10.89
C ARG A 57 3.14 11.81 12.35
N GLU A 58 3.69 10.77 12.93
CA GLU A 58 3.74 10.67 14.38
C GLU A 58 4.64 11.82 14.86
N ASP A 59 4.04 12.92 15.33
CA ASP A 59 4.77 13.95 16.05
C ASP A 59 5.27 13.30 17.34
N PRO A 60 6.59 13.08 17.52
CA PRO A 60 7.11 12.71 18.83
C PRO A 60 6.84 13.92 19.72
N GLY A 61 5.85 13.78 20.61
CA GLY A 61 5.34 14.86 21.42
C GLY A 61 6.44 15.72 22.05
N VAL A 62 6.21 17.03 22.01
CA VAL A 62 6.71 17.98 23.01
C VAL A 62 6.32 17.51 24.40
#